data_AF-A0A3Q9XYL9-F1
#
_entry.id   AF-A0A3Q9XYL9-F1
#
_cell.length_a   1.000
_cell.length_b   1.000
_cell.length_c   1.000
_cell.angle_alpha   90.00
_cell.angle_beta   90.00
_cell.angle_gamma   90.00
#
_symmetry.space_group_name_H-M   'P 1'
#
loop_
_entity.id
_entity.type
_entity.pdbx_description
1 polymer ?
#
loop_
_entity_poly.entity_id
_entity_poly.type
_entity_poly.pdbx_seq_one_letter_code
_entity_poly.pdbx_strand_id
1 'polypeptide(L)' 'MKTIPQASLSPEKNREGIELASAAYQAVGGTGMARVDFFLDANEKFWLNEINPIPGFTSLSLYPMICQLNGVDGEELFIA' A
#
# COMPACT_ATOMS: atom_id res chain seq x y z
N MET A 1 11.38 -15.97 2.93
CA MET A 1 11.23 -14.86 1.96
C MET A 1 11.25 -13.58 2.77
N LYS A 2 12.12 -12.62 2.47
CA LYS A 2 12.23 -11.36 3.24
C LYS A 2 11.30 -10.32 2.60
N THR A 3 10.29 -9.89 3.33
CA THR A 3 9.44 -8.77 2.91
C THR A 3 10.22 -7.47 3.03
N ILE A 4 10.24 -6.66 1.97
CA ILE A 4 10.85 -5.34 1.97
C ILE A 4 9.71 -4.32 1.91
N PRO A 5 9.42 -3.59 3.00
CA PRO A 5 8.25 -2.71 3.08
C PRO A 5 8.38 -1.42 2.25
N GLN A 6 9.59 -1.06 1.82
CA GLN A 6 9.83 0.06 0.90
C GLN A 6 10.47 -0.45 -0.39
N ALA A 7 9.76 -0.29 -1.50
CA ALA A 7 10.25 -0.71 -2.80
C ALA A 7 11.45 0.15 -3.24
N SER A 8 12.44 -0.49 -3.89
CA SER A 8 13.57 0.21 -4.49
C SER A 8 13.15 0.75 -5.86
N LEU A 9 12.42 1.87 -5.85
CA LEU A 9 11.94 2.58 -7.03
C LEU A 9 12.48 4.01 -7.07
N SER A 10 12.50 4.62 -8.26
CA SER A 10 12.79 6.05 -8.37
C SER A 10 11.75 6.88 -7.58
N PRO A 11 12.10 8.10 -7.15
CA PRO A 11 11.15 9.00 -6.49
C PRO A 11 9.88 9.24 -7.33
N GLU A 12 10.03 9.32 -8.65
CA GLU A 12 8.93 9.52 -9.59
C GLU A 12 7.99 8.31 -9.63
N LYS A 13 8.55 7.09 -9.70
CA LYS A 13 7.76 5.86 -9.73
C LYS A 13 7.07 5.58 -8.39
N ASN A 14 7.73 5.90 -7.27
CA ASN A 14 7.09 5.84 -5.96
C ASN A 14 5.88 6.77 -5.88
N ARG A 15 6.00 8.02 -6.37
CA ARG A 15 4.89 8.98 -6.40
C ARG A 15 3.74 8.48 -7.28
N GLU A 16 4.05 8.00 -8.48
CA GLU A 16 3.07 7.41 -9.41
C GLU A 16 2.29 6.26 -8.75
N GLY A 17 2.98 5.33 -8.07
CA GLY A 17 2.34 4.22 -7.37
C GLY A 17 1.39 4.66 -6.26
N ILE A 18 1.77 5.69 -5.47
CA ILE A 18 0.91 6.26 -4.41
C ILE A 18 -0.33 6.92 -5.00
N GLU A 19 -0.18 7.69 -6.09
CA GLU A 19 -1.30 8.34 -6.78
C GLU A 19 -2.27 7.31 -7.37
N LEU A 20 -1.74 6.25 -8.00
CA LEU A 20 -2.55 5.15 -8.54
C LEU A 20 -3.28 4.38 -7.43
N ALA A 21 -2.62 4.11 -6.29
CA ALA A 21 -3.24 3.45 -5.15
C ALA A 21 -4.43 4.27 -4.62
N SER A 22 -4.25 5.58 -4.46
CA SER A 22 -5.30 6.50 -4.03
C SER A 22 -6.46 6.54 -5.03
N ALA A 23 -6.17 6.63 -6.32
CA ALA A 23 -7.18 6.65 -7.38
C ALA A 23 -7.99 5.34 -7.42
N ALA A 24 -7.32 4.17 -7.32
CA ALA A 24 -7.98 2.87 -7.31
C ALA A 24 -8.90 2.71 -6.10
N TYR A 25 -8.45 3.13 -4.91
CA TYR A 25 -9.24 3.11 -3.69
C TYR A 25 -10.49 4.00 -3.79
N GLN A 26 -10.35 5.22 -4.32
CA GLN A 26 -11.48 6.13 -4.55
C GLN A 26 -12.45 5.60 -5.61
N ALA A 27 -11.95 4.99 -6.69
CA ALA A 27 -12.77 4.48 -7.79
C ALA A 27 -13.73 3.37 -7.35
N VAL A 28 -13.37 2.59 -6.32
CA VAL A 28 -14.25 1.56 -5.74
C VAL A 28 -15.09 2.06 -4.56
N GLY A 29 -15.05 3.36 -4.26
CA GLY A 29 -15.78 3.94 -3.13
C GLY A 29 -15.23 3.50 -1.77
N GLY A 30 -13.92 3.26 -1.67
CA GLY A 30 -13.28 2.80 -0.44
C GLY A 30 -13.48 3.76 0.73
N THR A 31 -13.71 3.20 1.92
CA THR A 31 -13.85 3.95 3.17
C THR A 31 -13.02 3.30 4.28
N GLY A 32 -12.47 4.12 5.18
CA GLY A 32 -11.54 3.65 6.22
C GLY A 32 -10.17 3.33 5.62
N MET A 33 -9.87 2.04 5.44
CA MET A 33 -8.56 1.54 5.08
C MET A 33 -8.60 0.57 3.91
N ALA A 34 -7.48 0.45 3.21
CA ALA A 34 -7.20 -0.66 2.31
C ALA A 34 -5.69 -0.79 2.09
N ARG A 35 -5.25 -1.98 1.69
CA ARG A 35 -3.98 -2.16 0.98
C ARG A 35 -4.27 -2.33 -0.50
N VAL A 36 -3.62 -1.53 -1.36
CA VAL A 36 -3.76 -1.65 -2.82
C VAL A 36 -2.48 -2.23 -3.37
N ASP A 37 -2.59 -3.40 -3.99
CA ASP A 37 -1.45 -4.16 -4.47
C ASP A 37 -1.34 -4.03 -5.99
N PHE A 38 -0.10 -3.82 -6.45
CA PHE A 38 0.22 -3.68 -7.87
C PHE A 38 1.30 -4.67 -8.30
N PHE A 39 1.24 -5.08 -9.56
CA PHE A 39 2.40 -5.58 -10.27
C PHE A 39 3.09 -4.42 -11.00
N LEU A 40 4.42 -4.46 -11.07
CA LEU A 40 5.23 -3.57 -11.91
C LEU A 40 5.88 -4.44 -12.99
N ASP A 41 5.59 -4.18 -14.25
CA ASP A 41 6.17 -4.95 -15.35
C ASP A 41 7.58 -4.46 -15.75
N ALA A 42 8.20 -5.16 -16.70
CA ALA A 42 9.56 -4.85 -17.16
C ALA A 42 9.69 -3.49 -17.87
N ASN A 43 8.58 -2.87 -18.27
CA ASN A 43 8.54 -1.53 -18.85
C ASN A 43 8.19 -0.46 -17.80
N GLU A 44 8.31 -0.81 -16.50
CA GLU A 44 7.96 0.05 -15.37
C GLU A 44 6.50 0.51 -15.37
N LYS A 45 5.59 -0.28 -15.96
CA LYS A 45 4.16 0.00 -15.93
C LYS A 45 3.50 -0.72 -14.77
N PHE A 46 2.72 0.05 -13.99
CA PHE A 46 1.88 -0.49 -12.92
C PHE A 46 0.62 -1.17 -13.47
N TRP A 47 0.29 -2.32 -12.90
CA TRP A 47 -0.94 -3.07 -13.13
C TRP A 47 -1.61 -3.35 -11.79
N LEU A 48 -2.85 -2.90 -11.62
CA LEU A 48 -3.61 -3.18 -10.40
C LEU A 48 -3.82 -4.69 -10.26
N ASN A 49 -3.35 -5.27 -9.16
CA ASN A 49 -3.55 -6.68 -8.86
C ASN A 49 -4.84 -6.86 -8.06
N GLU A 50 -4.88 -6.28 -6.85
CA GLU A 50 -6.02 -6.38 -5.95
C GLU A 50 -6.12 -5.18 -5.02
N ILE A 51 -7.32 -4.95 -4.51
CA ILE A 51 -7.58 -4.05 -3.39
C ILE A 51 -8.02 -4.94 -2.22
N ASN A 52 -7.32 -4.82 -1.09
CA ASN A 52 -7.61 -5.52 0.16
C ASN A 52 -8.26 -4.54 1.14
N PRO A 53 -9.61 -4.51 1.28
CA PRO A 53 -10.30 -3.55 2.13
C PRO A 53 -10.07 -3.81 3.63
N ILE A 54 -9.75 -5.06 3.99
CA ILE A 54 -9.36 -5.45 5.35
C ILE A 54 -7.99 -6.11 5.25
N PRO A 55 -6.90 -5.35 5.33
CA PRO A 55 -5.57 -5.91 5.25
C PRO A 55 -5.23 -6.72 6.51
N GLY A 56 -4.20 -7.57 6.45
CA GLY A 56 -3.70 -8.28 7.63
C GLY A 56 -3.07 -7.33 8.65
N PHE A 57 -3.25 -7.62 9.94
CA PHE A 57 -2.77 -6.82 11.09
C PHE A 57 -1.75 -7.55 11.98
N THR A 58 -1.18 -8.66 11.53
CA THR A 58 -0.12 -9.34 12.30
C THR A 58 1.19 -8.56 12.20
N SER A 59 2.13 -8.82 13.11
CA SER A 59 3.45 -8.18 13.11
C SER A 59 4.26 -8.39 11.82
N LEU A 60 3.92 -9.40 11.02
CA LEU A 60 4.55 -9.70 9.73
C LEU A 60 3.73 -9.17 8.53
N SER A 61 2.60 -8.53 8.78
CA SER A 61 1.73 -8.00 7.72
C SER A 61 2.28 -6.69 7.14
N LEU A 62 2.17 -6.55 5.82
CA LEU A 62 2.68 -5.38 5.09
C LEU A 62 2.04 -4.06 5.52
N TYR A 63 0.74 -4.06 5.81
CA TYR A 63 0.00 -2.85 6.10
C TYR A 63 0.50 -2.14 7.38
N PRO A 64 0.57 -2.81 8.56
CA PRO A 64 1.19 -2.22 9.74
C PRO A 64 2.64 -1.79 9.53
N MET A 65 3.45 -2.59 8.80
CA MET A 65 4.86 -2.24 8.54
C MET A 65 5.00 -0.94 7.73
N ILE A 66 4.17 -0.75 6.70
CA ILE A 66 4.19 0.47 5.87
C ILE A 66 3.69 1.67 6.69
N CYS A 67 2.64 1.50 7.50
CA CYS A 67 2.13 2.56 8.39
C CYS A 67 3.20 3.04 9.38
N GLN A 68 3.88 2.12 10.06
CA GLN A 68 4.95 2.45 11.00
C GLN A 68 6.12 3.20 10.34
N LEU A 69 6.51 2.80 9.13
CA LEU A 69 7.55 3.52 8.38
C LEU A 69 7.16 4.95 8.00
N ASN A 70 5.85 5.22 7.90
CA ASN A 70 5.30 6.55 7.64
C ASN A 70 4.86 7.27 8.92
N GLY A 71 5.26 6.78 10.09
CA GLY A 71 5.02 7.42 11.38
C GLY A 71 3.60 7.23 11.95
N VAL A 72 2.84 6.28 11.42
CA VAL A 72 1.53 5.89 11.98
C VAL A 72 1.72 4.72 12.91
N ASP A 73 1.43 4.92 14.19
CA ASP A 73 1.59 3.88 15.21
C ASP A 73 0.40 2.90 15.21
N GLY A 74 0.65 1.70 15.73
CA GLY A 74 -0.32 0.60 15.66
C GLY A 74 -1.66 0.90 16.36
N GLU A 75 -1.65 1.70 17.43
CA GLU A 75 -2.88 2.09 18.14
C GLU A 75 -3.74 3.06 17.32
N GLU A 76 -3.12 3.99 16.59
CA GLU A 76 -3.82 4.94 15.70
C GLU A 76 -4.54 4.23 14.56
N LEU A 77 -4.00 3.08 14.12
CA LEU A 77 -4.52 2.28 13.02
C LEU A 77 -5.90 1.66 13.30
N PHE A 78 -6.28 1.50 14.57
CA PHE A 78 -7.57 0.95 14.99
C PHE A 78 -8.61 2.01 15.38
N ILE A 79 -8.21 3.28 15.46
CA ILE A 79 -9.06 4.40 15.90
C ILE A 79 -9.53 5.26 14.69
N ALA A 80 -9.00 4.99 13.49
CA ALA A 80 -9.35 5.68 12.23
C ALA A 80 -10.57 5.09 11.50
#